data_AF-A0A2W6CL58-F1
#
_entry.id   AF-A0A2W6CL58-F1
#
_cell.length_a   1.000
_cell.length_b   1.000
_cell.length_c   1.000
_cell.angle_alpha   90.00
_cell.angle_beta   90.00
_cell.angle_gamma   90.00
#
_symmetry.space_group_name_H-M   'P 1'
#
loop_
_entity.id
_entity.type
_entity.pdbx_description
1 polymer ?
#
loop_
_entity_poly.entity_id
_entity_poly.type
_entity_poly.pdbx_seq_one_letter_code
_entity_poly.pdbx_strand_id
1 'polypeptide(L)'
;LLATLMTHSARHQDYQPLPIDYVEALYSELAATGQAALFVAEVHGEPVAADLVTMCGAMVRGRLAGFDRTGEAAHLSVPAAIRWEIIRWAKTRGYRWYDLGGLHEEALQALLAGECRHSDNWSSSDQAKVAFGGSPFRYPSAVEMIDSSPVRIAYDLSRRWAGGRRLVARATRRFRGAT
;
A
#
# COMPACT_ATOMS: atom_id res chain seq x y z
N LEU A 1 -9.58 15.66 5.94
CA LEU A 1 -8.21 15.52 6.51
C LEU A 1 -7.34 14.57 5.70
N LEU A 2 -7.56 13.24 5.74
CA LEU A 2 -6.68 12.26 5.07
C LEU A 2 -6.43 12.56 3.58
N ALA A 3 -7.49 12.84 2.81
CA ALA A 3 -7.35 13.15 1.37
C ALA A 3 -6.49 14.39 1.10
N THR A 4 -6.56 15.40 1.97
CA THR A 4 -5.69 16.58 1.92
C THR A 4 -4.24 16.17 2.12
N LEU A 5 -3.94 15.41 3.19
CA LEU A 5 -2.60 14.90 3.48
C LEU A 5 -2.05 13.98 2.37
N MET A 6 -2.92 13.16 1.76
CA MET A 6 -2.58 12.37 0.58
C MET A 6 -2.22 13.25 -0.61
N THR A 7 -2.88 14.39 -0.79
CA THR A 7 -2.54 15.36 -1.85
C THR A 7 -1.15 15.96 -1.62
N HIS A 8 -0.74 16.24 -0.38
CA HIS A 8 0.63 16.66 -0.07
C HIS A 8 1.65 15.58 -0.45
N SER A 9 1.38 14.33 -0.07
CA SER A 9 2.24 13.19 -0.44
C SER A 9 2.31 12.96 -1.95
N ALA A 10 1.18 13.08 -2.64
CA ALA A 10 1.06 12.94 -4.09
C ALA A 10 1.88 13.99 -4.85
N ARG A 11 1.82 15.25 -4.42
CA ARG A 11 2.67 16.33 -4.98
C ARG A 11 4.15 16.06 -4.77
N HIS A 12 4.53 15.52 -3.61
CA HIS A 12 5.93 15.24 -3.30
C HIS A 12 6.49 14.03 -4.08
N GLN A 13 5.66 13.01 -4.30
CA GLN A 13 6.06 11.74 -4.93
C GLN A 13 5.66 11.64 -6.40
N ASP A 14 5.11 12.71 -6.98
CA ASP A 14 4.68 12.83 -8.37
C ASP A 14 3.73 11.71 -8.83
N TYR A 15 2.61 11.55 -8.09
CA TYR A 15 1.52 10.64 -8.49
C TYR A 15 0.16 11.31 -8.38
N GLN A 16 -0.86 10.73 -9.04
CA GLN A 16 -2.23 11.21 -8.96
C GLN A 16 -2.90 10.73 -7.66
N PRO A 17 -3.34 11.62 -6.75
CA PRO A 17 -4.01 11.19 -5.53
C PRO A 17 -5.37 10.54 -5.84
N LEU A 18 -5.82 9.66 -4.95
CA LEU A 18 -7.17 9.10 -5.07
C LEU A 18 -8.22 10.21 -4.89
N PRO A 19 -9.32 10.16 -5.65
CA PRO A 19 -10.45 11.06 -5.47
C PRO A 19 -11.03 11.01 -4.05
N ILE A 20 -11.52 12.15 -3.54
CA ILE A 20 -12.05 12.26 -2.17
C ILE A 20 -13.26 11.34 -1.94
N ASP A 21 -14.16 11.25 -2.92
CA ASP A 21 -15.33 10.39 -2.92
C ASP A 21 -14.97 8.91 -2.78
N TYR A 22 -13.88 8.47 -3.41
CA TYR A 22 -13.35 7.12 -3.20
C TYR A 22 -12.88 6.90 -1.75
N VAL A 23 -12.19 7.88 -1.17
CA VAL A 23 -11.69 7.80 0.22
C VAL A 23 -12.87 7.78 1.21
N GLU A 24 -13.87 8.62 0.99
CA GLU A 24 -15.09 8.70 1.81
C GLU A 24 -15.92 7.42 1.73
N ALA A 25 -16.11 6.88 0.53
CA ALA A 25 -16.82 5.61 0.34
C ALA A 25 -16.10 4.46 1.05
N LEU A 26 -14.77 4.33 0.85
CA LEU A 26 -13.98 3.30 1.52
C LEU A 26 -14.10 3.38 3.05
N TYR A 27 -14.01 4.59 3.60
CA TYR A 27 -14.09 4.77 5.05
C TYR A 27 -15.49 4.47 5.57
N SER A 28 -16.54 5.02 4.94
CA SER A 28 -17.92 4.90 5.42
C SER A 28 -18.41 3.45 5.43
N GLU A 29 -18.11 2.69 4.37
CA GLU A 29 -18.51 1.29 4.24
C GLU A 29 -17.84 0.38 5.29
N LEU A 30 -16.54 0.58 5.54
CA LEU A 30 -15.77 -0.29 6.42
C LEU A 30 -15.80 0.16 7.88
N ALA A 31 -15.92 1.46 8.16
CA ALA A 31 -16.02 1.97 9.53
C ALA A 31 -17.35 1.56 10.18
N ALA A 32 -18.45 1.50 9.41
CA ALA A 32 -19.77 1.10 9.91
C ALA A 32 -19.77 -0.30 10.55
N THR A 33 -18.87 -1.19 10.12
CA THR A 33 -18.72 -2.56 10.63
C THR A 33 -17.49 -2.75 11.52
N GLY A 34 -16.80 -1.66 11.87
CA GLY A 34 -15.57 -1.71 12.67
C GLY A 34 -14.37 -2.33 11.93
N GLN A 35 -14.41 -2.36 10.60
CA GLN A 35 -13.38 -2.92 9.71
C GLN A 35 -12.42 -1.86 9.14
N ALA A 36 -12.53 -0.61 9.60
CA ALA A 36 -11.58 0.46 9.31
C ALA A 36 -11.25 1.27 10.57
N ALA A 37 -10.03 1.81 10.63
CA ALA A 37 -9.60 2.75 11.65
C ALA A 37 -8.69 3.81 11.03
N LEU A 38 -8.98 5.08 11.30
CA LEU A 38 -8.15 6.21 10.89
C LEU A 38 -7.28 6.66 12.06
N PHE A 39 -5.97 6.65 11.86
CA PHE A 39 -5.00 7.20 12.79
C PHE A 39 -4.60 8.58 12.29
N VAL A 40 -4.50 9.53 13.19
CA VAL A 40 -4.07 10.90 12.92
C VAL A 40 -2.93 11.23 13.87
N ALA A 41 -1.84 11.75 13.32
CA ALA A 41 -0.71 12.21 14.10
C ALA A 41 -0.61 13.73 14.00
N GLU A 42 -0.48 14.35 15.17
CA GLU A 42 -0.41 15.80 15.33
C GLU A 42 0.98 16.22 15.81
N VAL A 43 1.42 17.39 15.35
CA VAL A 43 2.62 18.08 15.86
C VAL A 43 2.16 19.45 16.32
N HIS A 44 2.35 19.75 17.62
CA HIS A 44 1.85 20.98 18.26
C HIS A 44 0.34 21.23 18.09
N GLY A 45 -0.46 20.15 18.04
CA GLY A 45 -1.91 20.21 17.84
C GLY A 45 -2.37 20.30 16.39
N GLU A 46 -1.44 20.38 15.43
CA GLU A 46 -1.75 20.41 14.00
C GLU A 46 -1.65 19.01 13.38
N PRO A 47 -2.70 18.50 12.69
CA PRO A 47 -2.64 17.22 12.00
C PRO A 47 -1.68 17.23 10.80
N VAL A 48 -0.60 16.46 10.89
CA VAL A 48 0.44 16.43 9.84
C VAL A 48 0.53 15.09 9.12
N ALA A 49 0.08 13.99 9.72
CA ALA A 49 0.04 12.68 9.07
C ALA A 49 -1.24 11.92 9.42
N ALA A 50 -1.68 11.06 8.52
CA ALA A 50 -2.79 10.16 8.77
C ALA A 50 -2.62 8.84 8.02
N ASP A 51 -2.94 7.73 8.70
CA ASP A 51 -2.91 6.38 8.15
C ASP A 51 -4.29 5.75 8.35
N LEU A 52 -4.94 5.37 7.25
CA LEU A 52 -6.14 4.54 7.26
C LEU A 52 -5.74 3.07 7.15
N VAL A 53 -6.17 2.28 8.12
CA VAL A 53 -6.03 0.82 8.12
C VAL A 53 -7.37 0.13 7.99
N THR A 54 -7.35 -1.08 7.45
CA THR A 54 -8.52 -1.96 7.40
C THR A 54 -8.24 -3.28 8.08
N MET A 55 -9.28 -3.92 8.60
CA MET A 55 -9.19 -5.16 9.34
C MET A 55 -10.00 -6.25 8.67
N CYS A 56 -9.40 -7.44 8.58
CA CYS A 56 -10.07 -8.64 8.07
C CYS A 56 -9.47 -9.87 8.76
N GLY A 57 -10.33 -10.66 9.41
CA GLY A 57 -9.88 -11.78 10.25
C GLY A 57 -8.88 -11.32 11.31
N ALA A 58 -7.74 -12.00 11.41
CA ALA A 58 -6.68 -11.68 12.36
C ALA A 58 -5.67 -10.62 11.87
N MET A 59 -5.96 -9.93 10.76
CA MET A 59 -5.03 -9.02 10.08
C MET A 59 -5.51 -7.58 10.11
N VAL A 60 -4.60 -6.67 10.47
CA VAL A 60 -4.69 -5.24 10.20
C VAL A 60 -3.80 -4.95 8.99
N ARG A 61 -4.29 -4.13 8.05
CA ARG A 61 -3.54 -3.80 6.83
C ARG A 61 -3.54 -2.30 6.59
N GLY A 62 -2.36 -1.72 6.33
CA GLY A 62 -2.24 -0.36 5.84
C GLY A 62 -2.93 -0.20 4.48
N ARG A 63 -3.78 0.83 4.34
CA ARG A 63 -4.51 1.08 3.09
C ARG A 63 -4.09 2.38 2.43
N LEU A 64 -4.35 3.49 3.11
CA LEU A 64 -4.09 4.83 2.60
C LEU A 64 -3.28 5.59 3.64
N ALA A 65 -2.31 6.37 3.19
CA ALA A 65 -1.46 7.17 4.04
C ALA A 65 -1.28 8.56 3.42
N GLY A 66 -1.28 9.58 4.26
CA GLY A 66 -1.00 10.96 3.88
C GLY A 66 -0.06 11.59 4.89
N PHE A 67 0.87 12.40 4.41
CA PHE A 67 1.83 13.11 5.23
C PHE A 67 2.17 14.45 4.59
N ASP A 68 2.02 15.51 5.37
CA ASP A 68 2.59 16.82 5.05
C ASP A 68 4.05 16.86 5.50
N ARG A 69 4.94 16.95 4.49
CA ARG A 69 6.39 16.99 4.67
C ARG A 69 6.94 18.41 4.81
N THR A 70 6.09 19.39 5.07
CA THR A 70 6.51 20.77 5.29
C THR A 70 6.80 21.05 6.76
N GLY A 71 7.66 22.04 7.03
CA GLY A 71 8.00 22.47 8.38
C GLY A 71 8.70 21.42 9.24
N GLU A 72 8.52 21.53 10.56
CA GLU A 72 9.19 20.69 11.56
C GLU A 72 8.84 19.20 11.43
N ALA A 73 7.60 18.88 11.05
CA ALA A 73 7.10 17.52 10.95
C ALA A 73 7.95 16.62 10.03
N ALA A 74 8.58 17.22 9.01
CA ALA A 74 9.49 16.55 8.07
C ALA A 74 10.65 15.81 8.77
N HIS A 75 11.06 16.27 9.95
CA HIS A 75 12.22 15.77 10.69
C HIS A 75 11.84 14.88 11.88
N LEU A 76 10.55 14.73 12.19
CA LEU A 76 10.08 14.05 13.40
C LEU A 76 9.71 12.57 13.20
N SER A 77 9.96 12.01 12.01
CA SER A 77 9.60 10.62 11.68
C SER A 77 8.13 10.27 11.99
N VAL A 78 7.22 11.24 11.82
CA VAL A 78 5.79 11.10 12.16
C VAL A 78 5.13 9.86 11.52
N PRO A 79 5.39 9.52 10.24
CA PRO A 79 4.83 8.30 9.65
C PRO A 79 5.36 7.00 10.27
N ALA A 80 6.53 7.00 10.90
CA ALA A 80 7.01 5.83 11.64
C ALA A 80 6.28 5.70 12.98
N ALA A 81 6.07 6.83 13.68
CA ALA A 81 5.34 6.88 14.94
C ALA A 81 3.88 6.39 14.77
N ILE A 82 3.18 6.83 13.72
CA ILE A 82 1.79 6.40 13.48
C ILE A 82 1.69 4.88 13.26
N ARG A 83 2.63 4.29 12.50
CA ARG A 83 2.70 2.84 12.26
C ARG A 83 3.01 2.05 13.51
N TRP A 84 3.91 2.57 14.36
CA TRP A 84 4.17 1.97 15.65
C TRP A 84 2.93 1.95 16.55
N GLU A 85 2.17 3.05 16.56
CA GLU A 85 0.91 3.12 17.32
C GLU A 85 -0.15 2.18 16.75
N ILE A 86 -0.26 2.07 15.43
CA ILE A 86 -1.13 1.06 14.79
C ILE A 86 -0.75 -0.35 15.23
N ILE A 87 0.54 -0.69 15.27
CA ILE A 87 1.01 -2.02 15.73
C ILE A 87 0.64 -2.26 17.20
N ARG A 88 0.84 -1.25 18.06
CA ARG A 88 0.45 -1.32 19.48
C ARG A 88 -1.06 -1.52 19.63
N TRP A 89 -1.85 -0.70 18.97
CA TRP A 89 -3.31 -0.79 18.94
C TRP A 89 -3.81 -2.14 18.41
N ALA A 90 -3.19 -2.65 17.33
CA ALA A 90 -3.56 -3.94 16.76
C ALA A 90 -3.38 -5.06 17.78
N LYS A 91 -2.26 -5.05 18.50
CA LYS A 91 -1.96 -6.01 19.56
C LYS A 91 -2.95 -5.92 20.71
N THR A 92 -3.30 -4.72 21.19
CA THR A 92 -4.27 -4.57 22.30
C THR A 92 -5.67 -5.05 21.92
N ARG A 93 -6.01 -5.04 20.63
CA ARG A 93 -7.26 -5.59 20.10
C ARG A 93 -7.21 -7.07 19.69
N GLY A 94 -6.08 -7.75 19.94
CA GLY A 94 -5.95 -9.19 19.67
C GLY A 94 -5.70 -9.54 18.21
N TYR A 95 -5.37 -8.58 17.34
CA TYR A 95 -4.94 -8.89 15.98
C TYR A 95 -3.57 -9.56 15.98
N ARG A 96 -3.41 -10.55 15.10
CA ARG A 96 -2.18 -11.34 15.01
C ARG A 96 -1.16 -10.73 14.06
N TRP A 97 -1.63 -10.12 12.98
CA TRP A 97 -0.79 -9.65 11.87
C TRP A 97 -1.01 -8.18 11.56
N TYR A 98 0.07 -7.48 11.25
CA TYR A 98 0.04 -6.16 10.61
C TYR A 98 0.75 -6.23 9.26
N ASP A 99 0.00 -5.98 8.18
CA ASP A 99 0.51 -5.95 6.81
C ASP A 99 0.96 -4.54 6.44
N LEU A 100 2.28 -4.38 6.29
CA LEU A 100 2.98 -3.15 5.89
C LEU A 100 2.91 -2.86 4.38
N GLY A 101 2.29 -3.75 3.60
CA GLY A 101 2.13 -3.65 2.17
C GLY A 101 3.24 -4.35 1.37
N GLY A 102 3.19 -4.16 0.05
CA GLY A 102 4.12 -4.81 -0.87
C GLY A 102 5.53 -4.21 -0.82
N LEU A 103 6.52 -5.01 -1.21
CA LEU A 103 7.91 -4.61 -1.41
C LEU A 103 8.24 -4.69 -2.90
N HIS A 104 9.27 -3.97 -3.35
CA HIS A 104 9.83 -4.21 -4.68
C HIS A 104 10.46 -5.61 -4.74
N GLU A 105 10.48 -6.20 -5.93
CA GLU A 105 10.92 -7.58 -6.15
C GLU A 105 12.37 -7.80 -5.67
N GLU A 106 13.27 -6.84 -5.91
CA GLU A 106 14.66 -6.90 -5.46
C GLU A 106 14.78 -6.99 -3.94
N ALA A 107 14.08 -6.12 -3.20
CA ALA A 107 14.07 -6.13 -1.74
C ALA A 107 13.46 -7.43 -1.19
N LEU A 108 12.34 -7.87 -1.77
CA LEU A 108 11.69 -9.12 -1.36
C LEU A 108 12.59 -10.34 -1.55
N GLN A 109 13.30 -10.44 -2.69
CA GLN A 109 14.21 -11.55 -2.97
C GLN A 109 15.37 -11.59 -1.97
N ALA A 110 16.05 -10.46 -1.75
CA ALA A 110 17.17 -10.37 -0.82
C ALA A 110 16.76 -10.74 0.63
N LEU A 111 15.57 -10.31 1.06
CA LEU A 111 15.01 -10.65 2.38
C LEU A 111 14.69 -12.14 2.51
N LEU A 112 14.09 -12.75 1.48
CA LEU A 112 13.75 -14.19 1.49
C LEU A 112 15.00 -15.08 1.42
N ALA A 113 16.02 -14.66 0.69
CA ALA A 113 17.31 -15.35 0.61
C ALA A 113 18.14 -15.19 1.90
N GLY A 114 17.74 -14.29 2.82
CA GLY A 114 18.47 -14.02 4.05
C GLY A 114 19.80 -13.27 3.82
N GLU A 115 19.99 -12.68 2.64
CA GLU A 115 21.22 -12.00 2.23
C GLU A 115 21.43 -10.70 3.02
N CYS A 116 20.35 -9.96 3.26
CA CYS A 116 20.41 -8.77 4.10
C CYS A 116 19.06 -8.46 4.76
N ARG A 117 19.11 -7.71 5.88
CA ARG A 117 17.94 -7.20 6.61
C ARG A 117 17.67 -5.72 6.37
N HIS A 118 18.57 -5.00 5.71
CA HIS A 118 18.46 -3.58 5.38
C HIS A 118 19.39 -3.25 4.21
N SER A 119 19.02 -2.33 3.33
CA SER A 119 19.91 -1.85 2.28
C SER A 119 19.61 -0.40 1.95
N ASP A 120 20.65 0.42 1.92
CA ASP A 120 20.55 1.84 1.54
C ASP A 120 20.24 2.01 0.05
N ASN A 121 20.43 0.95 -0.76
CA ASN A 121 20.12 0.95 -2.19
C ASN A 121 18.63 0.71 -2.49
N TRP A 122 17.83 0.27 -1.51
CA TRP A 122 16.40 0.07 -1.73
C TRP A 122 15.64 1.39 -1.76
N SER A 123 14.43 1.37 -2.32
CA SER A 123 13.56 2.53 -2.24
C SER A 123 13.29 2.90 -0.78
N SER A 124 13.15 4.20 -0.50
CA SER A 124 12.81 4.68 0.85
C SER A 124 11.51 4.06 1.39
N SER A 125 10.56 3.73 0.51
CA SER A 125 9.32 3.05 0.85
C SER A 125 9.53 1.60 1.32
N ASP A 126 10.55 0.89 0.85
CA ASP A 126 10.87 -0.47 1.28
C ASP A 126 11.70 -0.44 2.56
N GLN A 127 12.71 0.44 2.62
CA GLN A 127 13.50 0.67 3.83
C GLN A 127 12.59 0.97 5.04
N ALA A 128 11.61 1.86 4.86
CA ALA A 128 10.68 2.23 5.91
C ALA A 128 9.83 1.05 6.42
N LYS A 129 9.45 0.10 5.57
CA LYS A 129 8.67 -1.08 5.98
C LYS A 129 9.55 -2.11 6.68
N VAL A 130 10.74 -2.36 6.13
CA VAL A 130 11.66 -3.36 6.65
C VAL A 130 12.18 -2.98 8.04
N ALA A 131 12.34 -1.68 8.32
CA ALA A 131 12.75 -1.17 9.63
C ALA A 131 11.84 -1.60 10.80
N PHE A 132 10.59 -2.01 10.54
CA PHE A 132 9.69 -2.55 11.56
C PHE A 132 9.93 -4.03 11.91
N GLY A 133 10.88 -4.70 11.24
CA GLY A 133 11.28 -6.08 11.57
C GLY A 133 10.23 -7.15 11.22
N GLY A 134 9.36 -6.87 10.24
CA GLY A 134 8.37 -7.83 9.74
C GLY A 134 8.99 -9.00 9.00
N SER A 135 8.20 -10.06 8.77
CA SER A 135 8.63 -11.21 7.97
C SER A 135 8.25 -11.00 6.49
N PRO A 136 9.18 -11.20 5.54
CA PRO A 136 8.86 -11.15 4.11
C PRO A 136 7.94 -12.31 3.73
N PHE A 137 6.98 -12.05 2.84
CA PHE A 137 6.07 -13.07 2.34
C PHE A 137 5.78 -12.88 0.86
N ARG A 138 5.91 -13.96 0.07
CA ARG A 138 5.54 -13.97 -1.34
C ARG A 138 4.16 -14.60 -1.50
N TYR A 139 3.18 -13.81 -1.90
CA TYR A 139 1.89 -14.33 -2.31
C TYR A 139 2.03 -15.19 -3.59
N PRO A 140 1.17 -16.20 -3.77
CA PRO A 140 1.05 -16.90 -5.04
C PRO A 140 0.81 -15.91 -6.19
N SER A 141 1.32 -16.24 -7.39
CA SER A 141 1.08 -15.41 -8.57
C SER A 141 -0.41 -15.28 -8.84
N ALA A 142 -0.84 -14.08 -9.23
CA ALA A 142 -2.22 -13.85 -9.65
C ALA A 142 -2.60 -14.82 -10.78
N VAL A 143 -3.73 -15.49 -10.61
CA VAL A 143 -4.33 -16.37 -11.63
C VAL A 143 -5.46 -15.62 -12.30
N GLU A 144 -5.60 -15.82 -13.61
CA GLU A 144 -6.65 -15.21 -14.39
C GLU A 144 -7.68 -16.26 -14.81
N MET A 145 -8.93 -15.99 -14.48
CA MET A 145 -10.08 -16.77 -14.92
C MET A 145 -10.62 -16.13 -16.19
N ILE A 146 -10.54 -16.86 -17.30
CA ILE A 146 -11.08 -16.45 -18.61
C ILE A 146 -11.98 -17.59 -19.05
N ASP A 147 -13.29 -17.41 -18.88
CA ASP A 147 -14.29 -18.47 -19.11
C ASP A 147 -14.33 -18.92 -20.58
N SER A 148 -14.15 -17.96 -21.51
CA SER A 148 -14.14 -18.25 -22.94
C SER A 148 -12.84 -18.91 -23.36
N SER A 149 -12.90 -20.19 -23.76
CA SER A 149 -11.72 -20.95 -24.20
C SER A 149 -10.96 -20.28 -25.37
N PRO A 150 -11.63 -19.74 -26.41
CA PRO A 150 -10.93 -18.99 -27.45
C PRO A 150 -10.17 -17.77 -26.93
N VAL A 151 -10.76 -17.01 -26.01
CA VAL A 151 -10.11 -15.83 -25.42
C VAL A 151 -8.92 -16.26 -24.55
N ARG A 152 -9.07 -17.35 -23.80
CA ARG A 152 -7.98 -17.92 -23.00
C ARG A 152 -6.80 -18.34 -23.87
N ILE A 153 -7.04 -19.03 -24.98
CA ILE A 153 -5.99 -19.44 -25.92
C ILE A 153 -5.29 -18.21 -26.51
N ALA A 154 -6.06 -17.22 -26.98
CA ALA A 154 -5.50 -15.98 -27.53
C ALA A 154 -4.65 -15.24 -26.49
N TYR A 155 -5.13 -15.16 -25.24
CA TYR A 155 -4.42 -14.58 -24.13
C TYR A 155 -3.10 -15.31 -23.84
N ASP A 156 -3.14 -16.64 -23.70
CA ASP A 156 -1.96 -17.45 -23.41
C ASP A 156 -0.92 -17.37 -24.53
N LEU A 157 -1.35 -17.40 -25.81
CA LEU A 157 -0.46 -17.21 -26.96
C LEU A 157 0.16 -15.81 -26.96
N SER A 158 -0.63 -14.77 -26.66
CA SER A 158 -0.13 -13.39 -26.61
C SER A 158 0.96 -13.20 -25.55
N ARG A 159 0.91 -13.95 -24.44
CA ARG A 159 1.91 -13.87 -23.37
C ARG A 159 3.24 -14.56 -23.70
N ARG A 160 3.28 -15.48 -24.67
CA ARG A 160 4.49 -16.24 -25.03
C ARG A 160 5.56 -15.36 -25.66
N TRP A 161 5.20 -14.29 -26.36
CA TRP A 161 6.16 -13.39 -27.01
C TRP A 161 6.14 -11.95 -26.46
N ALA A 162 7.22 -11.20 -26.68
CA ALA A 162 7.35 -9.84 -26.13
C ALA A 162 6.32 -8.85 -26.70
N GLY A 163 5.96 -8.97 -27.98
CA GLY A 163 4.99 -8.09 -28.65
C GLY A 163 3.57 -8.24 -28.10
N GLY A 164 3.09 -9.47 -27.92
CA GLY A 164 1.78 -9.74 -27.35
C GLY A 164 1.66 -9.33 -25.88
N ARG A 165 2.71 -9.50 -25.06
CA ARG A 165 2.72 -8.96 -23.68
C ARG A 165 2.53 -7.45 -23.66
N ARG A 166 3.13 -6.72 -24.62
CA ARG A 166 2.95 -5.27 -24.76
C ARG A 166 1.53 -4.92 -25.20
N LEU A 167 0.92 -5.69 -26.11
CA LEU A 167 -0.46 -5.49 -26.55
C LEU A 167 -1.45 -5.69 -25.39
N VAL A 168 -1.32 -6.79 -24.66
CA VAL A 168 -2.14 -7.05 -23.46
C VAL A 168 -1.96 -5.92 -22.45
N ALA A 169 -0.73 -5.52 -22.14
CA ALA A 169 -0.48 -4.44 -21.19
C ALA A 169 -1.11 -3.10 -21.62
N ARG A 170 -1.11 -2.77 -22.91
CA ARG A 170 -1.79 -1.58 -23.45
C ARG A 170 -3.30 -1.68 -23.32
N ALA A 171 -3.88 -2.83 -23.67
CA ALA A 171 -5.31 -3.08 -23.53
C ALA A 171 -5.73 -2.94 -22.06
N THR A 172 -5.02 -3.58 -21.13
CA THR A 172 -5.29 -3.49 -19.70
C THR A 172 -5.17 -2.06 -19.18
N ARG A 173 -4.19 -1.27 -19.62
CA ARG A 173 -4.10 0.15 -19.23
C ARG A 173 -5.28 0.97 -19.72
N ARG A 174 -5.76 0.72 -20.95
CA ARG A 174 -6.94 1.41 -21.49
C ARG A 174 -8.20 1.08 -20.67
N PHE A 175 -8.37 -0.18 -20.25
CA PHE A 175 -9.48 -0.56 -19.39
C PHE A 175 -9.36 -0.05 -17.95
N ARG A 176 -8.13 0.09 -17.43
CA ARG A 176 -7.88 0.65 -16.08
C ARG A 176 -7.92 2.18 -16.01
N GLY A 177 -7.83 2.86 -17.15
CA GLY A 177 -7.86 4.32 -17.27
C GLY A 177 -9.12 4.85 -17.97
N ALA A 178 -10.24 4.14 -17.87
CA ALA A 178 -11.53 4.62 -18.37
C ALA A 178 -12.20 5.53 -17.33
N THR A 179 -11.65 6.74 -17.20
CA THR A 179 -12.35 8.01 -16.94
C THR A 179 -11.49 9.12 -17.53
#